data_AF-A0AAQ3TSJ7-F1
#
_entry.id   AF-A0AAQ3TSJ7-F1
#
_cell.length_a   1.000
_cell.length_b   1.000
_cell.length_c   1.000
_cell.angle_alpha   90.00
_cell.angle_beta   90.00
_cell.angle_gamma   90.00
#
_symmetry.space_group_name_H-M   'P 1'
#
loop_
_entity.id
_entity.type
_entity.pdbx_description
1 polymer ?
#
loop_
_entity_poly.entity_id
_entity_poly.type
_entity_poly.pdbx_seq_one_letter_code
_entity_poly.pdbx_strand_id
1 'polypeptide(L)'
;MKSLHTLDEVDIAPRETVQDIKGLTQLRKLGVGNISKDNCRELCSAIAAFSRLESLSLQSSSSGSLEGCLDGDGVFSPPKDLKSLKLWGRLVELSRWTQGLQNLEKLKLQGTRLKDHAAAIQVLNQLPKLTILCLGLRSFDEGTELHFLEGSLRNLLALELELYKGIKEVKIGEGAMPNLELMLVSGRVVVEG
;
A
#
# COMPACT_ATOMS: atom_id res chain seq x y z
N MET A 1 28.48 3.60 -10.29
CA MET A 1 27.55 3.80 -9.16
C MET A 1 26.79 2.50 -8.85
N LYS A 2 27.44 1.46 -8.30
CA LYS A 2 26.83 0.11 -8.10
C LYS A 2 26.55 -0.25 -6.62
N SER A 3 26.67 0.70 -5.69
CA SER A 3 26.62 0.47 -4.24
C SER A 3 25.44 1.16 -3.53
N LEU A 4 24.50 1.76 -4.28
CA LEU A 4 23.35 2.42 -3.66
C LEU A 4 22.32 1.38 -3.22
N HIS A 5 22.01 1.36 -1.92
CA HIS A 5 21.04 0.44 -1.32
C HIS A 5 19.72 1.13 -0.97
N THR A 6 19.73 2.46 -0.85
CA THR A 6 18.57 3.26 -0.47
C THR A 6 18.45 4.43 -1.42
N LEU A 7 17.26 4.57 -2.00
CA LEU A 7 16.82 5.76 -2.71
C LEU A 7 15.48 6.15 -2.07
N ASP A 8 15.50 7.11 -1.15
CA ASP A 8 14.35 7.36 -0.27
C ASP A 8 13.15 7.96 -1.01
N GLU A 9 13.40 8.88 -1.94
CA GLU A 9 12.38 9.45 -2.82
C GLU A 9 13.05 9.93 -4.10
N VAL A 10 12.50 9.55 -5.26
CA VAL A 10 12.92 10.03 -6.57
C VAL A 10 11.71 10.47 -7.38
N ASP A 11 11.84 11.63 -8.01
CA ASP A 11 10.83 12.19 -8.91
C ASP A 11 11.02 11.62 -10.32
N ILE A 12 9.99 10.95 -10.85
CA ILE A 12 10.00 10.39 -12.21
C ILE A 12 9.14 11.17 -13.21
N ALA A 13 8.86 12.45 -12.92
CA ALA A 13 8.31 13.37 -13.91
C ALA A 13 9.25 13.52 -15.13
N PRO A 14 10.59 13.64 -14.96
CA PRO A 14 11.53 13.41 -16.06
C PRO A 14 11.52 11.93 -16.43
N ARG A 15 11.30 11.62 -17.72
CA ARG A 15 11.09 10.23 -18.18
C ARG A 15 12.37 9.40 -18.07
N GLU A 16 13.51 10.03 -18.32
CA GLU A 16 14.85 9.44 -18.23
C GLU A 16 15.17 8.89 -16.83
N THR A 17 14.57 9.44 -15.77
CA THR A 17 14.84 9.01 -14.39
C THR A 17 14.52 7.52 -14.17
N VAL A 18 13.49 6.99 -14.85
CA VAL A 18 13.14 5.56 -14.72
C VAL A 18 14.25 4.66 -15.29
N GLN A 19 14.89 5.09 -16.38
CA GLN A 19 16.03 4.38 -16.95
C GLN A 19 17.26 4.45 -16.04
N ASP A 20 17.49 5.61 -15.43
CA ASP A 20 18.61 5.80 -14.50
C ASP A 20 18.50 4.88 -13.28
N ILE A 21 17.30 4.72 -12.72
CA ILE A 21 17.11 3.85 -11.54
C ILE A 21 17.10 2.35 -11.89
N LYS A 22 16.76 1.98 -13.13
CA LYS A 22 16.70 0.56 -13.57
C LYS A 22 18.04 -0.16 -13.39
N GLY A 23 19.16 0.55 -13.47
CA GLY A 23 20.50 0.00 -13.24
C GLY A 23 20.84 -0.30 -11.77
N LEU A 24 20.05 0.20 -10.82
CA LEU A 24 20.31 0.13 -9.38
C LEU A 24 19.83 -1.18 -8.75
N THR A 25 20.31 -2.31 -9.28
CA THR A 25 19.86 -3.66 -8.90
C THR A 25 20.13 -4.08 -7.45
N GLN A 26 20.92 -3.30 -6.70
CA GLN A 26 21.23 -3.56 -5.27
C GLN A 26 20.33 -2.79 -4.30
N LEU A 27 19.32 -2.06 -4.81
CA LEU A 27 18.38 -1.34 -3.96
C LEU A 27 17.61 -2.29 -3.03
N ARG A 28 17.58 -1.90 -1.75
CA ARG A 28 16.73 -2.48 -0.69
C ARG A 28 15.57 -1.56 -0.34
N LYS A 29 15.71 -0.24 -0.54
CA LYS A 29 14.64 0.73 -0.34
C LYS A 29 14.53 1.69 -1.53
N LEU A 30 13.31 1.85 -2.02
CA LEU A 30 12.97 2.73 -3.13
C LEU A 30 11.68 3.50 -2.82
N GLY A 31 11.74 4.83 -2.88
CA GLY A 31 10.55 5.68 -2.95
C GLY A 31 10.48 6.40 -4.28
N VAL A 32 9.30 6.47 -4.90
CA VAL A 32 9.06 7.07 -6.21
C VAL A 32 7.85 7.98 -6.15
N GLY A 33 8.00 9.22 -6.61
CA GLY A 33 6.95 10.22 -6.72
C GLY A 33 6.62 10.59 -8.16
N ASN A 34 5.53 11.33 -8.37
CA ASN A 34 5.03 11.77 -9.68
C ASN A 34 4.71 10.63 -10.66
N ILE A 35 4.15 9.54 -10.15
CA ILE A 35 3.67 8.43 -10.97
C ILE A 35 2.40 8.85 -11.72
N SER A 36 2.38 8.60 -13.03
CA SER A 36 1.27 8.88 -13.92
C SER A 36 1.05 7.68 -14.87
N LYS A 37 -0.06 7.70 -15.62
CA LYS A 37 -0.34 6.67 -16.62
C LYS A 37 0.74 6.55 -17.70
N ASP A 38 1.50 7.61 -17.91
CA ASP A 38 2.51 7.68 -18.98
C ASP A 38 3.82 6.98 -18.61
N ASN A 39 4.19 6.99 -17.32
CA ASN A 39 5.46 6.44 -16.84
C ASN A 39 5.29 5.14 -16.03
N CYS A 40 4.06 4.79 -15.63
CA CYS A 40 3.81 3.66 -14.73
C CYS A 40 4.25 2.31 -15.30
N ARG A 41 4.08 2.08 -16.60
CA ARG A 41 4.44 0.80 -17.23
C ARG A 41 5.95 0.56 -17.16
N GLU A 42 6.72 1.60 -17.48
CA GLU A 42 8.17 1.56 -17.45
C GLU A 42 8.68 1.38 -16.01
N LEU A 43 8.09 2.12 -15.06
CA LEU A 43 8.38 1.99 -13.64
C LEU A 43 8.13 0.57 -13.12
N CYS A 44 6.95 -0.01 -13.43
CA CYS A 44 6.62 -1.37 -12.99
C CYS A 44 7.60 -2.41 -13.54
N SER A 45 8.03 -2.25 -14.80
CA SER A 45 9.07 -3.08 -15.40
C SER A 45 10.43 -2.94 -14.70
N ALA A 46 10.82 -1.72 -14.32
CA ALA A 46 12.05 -1.48 -13.56
C ALA A 46 11.98 -2.12 -12.16
N ILE A 47 10.84 -1.99 -11.46
CA ILE A 47 10.64 -2.57 -10.12
C ILE A 47 10.78 -4.09 -10.13
N ALA A 48 10.26 -4.76 -11.17
CA ALA A 48 10.39 -6.21 -11.31
C ALA A 48 11.85 -6.71 -11.36
N ALA A 49 12.81 -5.85 -11.72
CA ALA A 49 14.24 -6.19 -11.75
C ALA A 49 14.93 -6.06 -10.38
N PHE A 50 14.32 -5.40 -9.38
CA PHE A 50 14.91 -5.19 -8.06
C PHE A 50 14.71 -6.40 -7.14
N SER A 51 15.47 -7.46 -7.39
CA SER A 51 15.37 -8.73 -6.65
C SER A 51 15.60 -8.65 -5.14
N ARG A 52 16.25 -7.59 -4.63
CA ARG A 52 16.60 -7.39 -3.22
C ARG A 52 15.78 -6.29 -2.53
N LEU A 53 14.74 -5.79 -3.20
CA LEU A 53 13.96 -4.66 -2.68
C LEU A 53 13.08 -5.12 -1.52
N GLU A 54 13.28 -4.50 -0.36
CA GLU A 54 12.56 -4.78 0.89
C GLU A 54 11.53 -3.70 1.23
N SER A 55 11.73 -2.46 0.78
CA SER A 55 10.83 -1.35 1.05
C SER A 55 10.53 -0.56 -0.22
N LEU A 56 9.24 -0.39 -0.52
CA LEU A 56 8.75 0.35 -1.68
C LEU A 56 7.74 1.43 -1.23
N SER A 57 7.90 2.65 -1.73
CA SER A 57 6.94 3.75 -1.58
C SER A 57 6.59 4.29 -2.96
N LEU A 58 5.31 4.31 -3.30
CA LEU A 58 4.83 4.79 -4.60
C LEU A 58 3.83 5.92 -4.39
N GLN A 59 4.08 7.06 -5.00
CA GLN A 59 3.24 8.24 -4.93
C GLN A 59 2.82 8.72 -6.32
N SER A 60 1.51 8.80 -6.57
CA SER A 60 0.98 9.39 -7.80
C SER A 60 1.29 10.88 -7.87
N SER A 61 1.35 11.42 -9.09
CA SER A 61 1.36 12.88 -9.28
C SER A 61 0.07 13.53 -8.77
N SER A 62 0.07 14.85 -8.63
CA SER A 62 -1.07 15.63 -8.10
C SER A 62 -2.36 15.46 -8.92
N SER A 63 -2.24 15.24 -10.23
CA SER A 63 -3.33 14.92 -11.16
C SER A 63 -3.39 13.43 -11.53
N GLY A 64 -2.47 12.63 -11.01
CA GLY A 64 -2.27 11.23 -11.34
C GLY A 64 -3.14 10.26 -10.53
N SER A 65 -3.03 8.99 -10.88
CA SER A 65 -3.70 7.87 -10.23
C SER A 65 -2.79 6.66 -10.30
N LEU A 66 -2.81 5.81 -9.27
CA LEU A 66 -2.23 4.46 -9.30
C LEU A 66 -3.19 3.44 -9.93
N GLU A 67 -4.47 3.78 -10.07
CA GLU A 67 -5.49 2.99 -10.78
C GLU A 67 -5.02 2.71 -12.22
N GLY A 68 -4.98 1.42 -12.58
CA GLY A 68 -4.47 0.95 -13.87
C GLY A 68 -2.94 0.96 -14.01
N CYS A 69 -2.22 1.52 -13.04
CA CYS A 69 -0.76 1.42 -12.97
C CYS A 69 -0.33 0.08 -12.36
N LEU A 70 -0.90 -0.27 -11.20
CA LEU A 70 -0.62 -1.53 -10.50
C LEU A 70 -1.58 -2.65 -10.93
N ASP A 71 -2.79 -2.27 -11.35
CA ASP A 71 -3.91 -3.20 -11.60
C ASP A 71 -4.12 -3.51 -13.09
N GLY A 72 -3.26 -2.96 -13.96
CA GLY A 72 -3.32 -3.18 -15.42
C GLY A 72 -2.90 -4.60 -15.83
N ASP A 73 -2.74 -4.83 -17.15
CA ASP A 73 -2.51 -6.12 -17.83
C ASP A 73 -1.22 -6.89 -17.43
N GLY A 74 -0.98 -7.15 -16.14
CA GLY A 74 0.12 -7.97 -15.63
C GLY A 74 1.48 -7.27 -15.55
N VAL A 75 1.53 -5.93 -15.57
CA VAL A 75 2.81 -5.21 -15.56
C VAL A 75 3.44 -5.15 -14.16
N PHE A 76 2.63 -5.01 -13.12
CA PHE A 76 3.17 -4.93 -11.76
C PHE A 76 3.28 -6.31 -11.12
N SER A 77 4.52 -6.74 -10.89
CA SER A 77 4.84 -7.89 -10.05
C SER A 77 5.69 -7.39 -8.89
N PRO A 78 5.20 -7.45 -7.63
CA PRO A 78 5.97 -6.99 -6.50
C PRO A 78 7.24 -7.84 -6.32
N PRO A 79 8.36 -7.24 -5.87
CA PRO A 79 9.56 -7.99 -5.51
C PRO A 79 9.29 -9.01 -4.39
N LYS A 80 9.91 -10.18 -4.49
CA LYS A 80 9.67 -11.31 -3.55
C LYS A 80 10.05 -10.98 -2.10
N ASP A 81 11.08 -10.17 -1.91
CA ASP A 81 11.61 -9.82 -0.58
C ASP A 81 10.94 -8.56 0.01
N LEU A 82 9.87 -8.06 -0.61
CA LEU A 82 9.20 -6.85 -0.18
C LEU A 82 8.51 -7.04 1.18
N LYS A 83 8.96 -6.28 2.18
CA LYS A 83 8.46 -6.27 3.56
C LYS A 83 7.64 -5.05 3.89
N SER A 84 7.91 -3.91 3.25
CA SER A 84 7.19 -2.66 3.48
C SER A 84 6.70 -2.06 2.18
N LEU A 85 5.40 -1.78 2.10
CA LEU A 85 4.77 -1.12 0.95
C LEU A 85 3.99 0.10 1.42
N LYS A 86 4.21 1.24 0.75
CA LYS A 86 3.43 2.47 0.93
C LYS A 86 2.85 2.90 -0.40
N LEU A 87 1.53 3.12 -0.46
CA LEU A 87 0.82 3.55 -1.67
C LEU A 87 0.08 4.86 -1.39
N TRP A 88 0.47 5.90 -2.15
CA TRP A 88 -0.01 7.27 -1.99
C TRP A 88 -0.65 7.71 -3.29
N GLY A 89 -1.98 7.70 -3.37
CA GLY A 89 -2.71 8.02 -4.60
C GLY A 89 -3.82 7.03 -4.92
N ARG A 90 -4.77 7.44 -5.75
CA ARG A 90 -6.00 6.69 -6.03
C ARG A 90 -5.68 5.33 -6.67
N LEU A 91 -6.23 4.25 -6.11
CA LEU A 91 -6.03 2.87 -6.53
C LEU A 91 -7.36 2.15 -6.84
N VAL A 92 -8.46 2.50 -6.14
CA VAL A 92 -9.82 1.95 -6.30
C VAL A 92 -10.01 0.54 -5.75
N GLU A 93 -9.08 -0.38 -6.01
CA GLU A 93 -9.15 -1.76 -5.52
C GLU A 93 -7.77 -2.35 -5.20
N LEU A 94 -7.76 -3.42 -4.39
CA LEU A 94 -6.55 -4.22 -4.16
C LEU A 94 -6.59 -5.41 -5.12
N SER A 95 -5.97 -5.30 -6.30
CA SER A 95 -6.06 -6.32 -7.35
C SER A 95 -5.09 -7.50 -7.16
N ARG A 96 -4.93 -8.34 -8.19
CA ARG A 96 -4.20 -9.63 -8.13
C ARG A 96 -2.74 -9.54 -7.69
N TRP A 97 -2.06 -8.42 -7.95
CA TRP A 97 -0.64 -8.26 -7.58
C TRP A 97 -0.40 -8.40 -6.07
N THR A 98 -1.41 -8.13 -5.25
CA THR A 98 -1.34 -8.27 -3.79
C THR A 98 -1.09 -9.71 -3.34
N GLN A 99 -1.50 -10.70 -4.14
CA GLN A 99 -1.20 -12.12 -3.88
C GLN A 99 0.30 -12.43 -3.92
N GLY A 100 1.10 -11.59 -4.59
CA GLY A 100 2.56 -11.72 -4.62
C GLY A 100 3.29 -11.27 -3.34
N LEU A 101 2.59 -10.61 -2.42
CA LEU A 101 3.17 -9.94 -1.23
C LEU A 101 3.35 -10.89 -0.03
N GLN A 102 3.93 -12.06 -0.26
CA GLN A 102 4.03 -13.13 0.74
C GLN A 102 4.95 -12.80 1.93
N ASN A 103 5.83 -11.81 1.78
CA ASN A 103 6.74 -11.36 2.84
C ASN A 103 6.37 -9.99 3.42
N LEU A 104 5.21 -9.43 3.05
CA LEU A 104 4.84 -8.09 3.46
C LEU A 104 4.47 -8.05 4.95
N GLU A 105 5.23 -7.25 5.70
CA GLU A 105 5.04 -7.03 7.13
C GLU A 105 4.30 -5.72 7.40
N LYS A 106 4.54 -4.70 6.58
CA LYS A 106 3.96 -3.37 6.73
C LYS A 106 3.29 -2.87 5.45
N LEU A 107 2.04 -2.46 5.57
CA LEU A 107 1.29 -1.79 4.51
C LEU A 107 0.79 -0.42 4.97
N LYS A 108 1.06 0.63 4.20
CA LYS A 108 0.44 1.95 4.36
C LYS A 108 -0.33 2.34 3.10
N LEU A 109 -1.61 2.65 3.27
CA LEU A 109 -2.49 3.11 2.21
C LEU A 109 -2.93 4.54 2.51
N GLN A 110 -2.75 5.45 1.56
CA GLN A 110 -3.13 6.85 1.72
C GLN A 110 -3.64 7.42 0.40
N GLY A 111 -4.84 8.01 0.43
CA GLY A 111 -5.49 8.52 -0.78
C GLY A 111 -5.86 7.43 -1.79
N THR A 112 -5.84 6.15 -1.40
CA THR A 112 -6.10 5.00 -2.28
C THR A 112 -7.55 4.88 -2.71
N ARG A 113 -8.50 5.47 -1.97
CA ARG A 113 -9.91 5.53 -2.33
C ARG A 113 -10.48 4.14 -2.70
N LEU A 114 -10.19 3.15 -1.86
CA LEU A 114 -10.71 1.80 -2.03
C LEU A 114 -12.24 1.84 -1.91
N LYS A 115 -12.93 1.23 -2.88
CA LYS A 115 -14.41 1.26 -2.96
C LYS A 115 -15.08 0.13 -2.19
N ASP A 116 -14.55 -1.08 -2.34
CA ASP A 116 -15.10 -2.28 -1.72
C ASP A 116 -14.28 -2.63 -0.47
N HIS A 117 -14.81 -2.30 0.70
CA HIS A 117 -14.14 -2.57 1.96
C HIS A 117 -14.07 -4.07 2.28
N ALA A 118 -15.09 -4.84 1.93
CA ALA A 118 -15.13 -6.28 2.21
C ALA A 118 -14.08 -7.01 1.36
N ALA A 119 -13.99 -6.68 0.07
CA ALA A 119 -12.97 -7.21 -0.81
C ALA A 119 -11.56 -6.80 -0.36
N ALA A 120 -11.37 -5.53 0.05
CA ALA A 120 -10.09 -5.07 0.56
C ALA A 120 -9.66 -5.86 1.81
N ILE A 121 -10.55 -6.02 2.79
CA ILE A 121 -10.27 -6.79 4.02
C ILE A 121 -9.98 -8.27 3.69
N GLN A 122 -10.70 -8.86 2.73
CA GLN A 122 -10.43 -10.23 2.27
C GLN A 122 -9.00 -10.38 1.73
N VAL A 123 -8.53 -9.42 0.93
CA VAL A 123 -7.14 -9.42 0.43
C VAL A 123 -6.15 -9.26 1.58
N LEU A 124 -6.39 -8.34 2.50
CA LEU A 124 -5.50 -8.12 3.64
C LEU A 124 -5.40 -9.36 4.54
N ASN A 125 -6.50 -10.11 4.72
CA ASN A 125 -6.54 -11.38 5.45
C ASN A 125 -5.68 -12.48 4.80
N GLN A 126 -5.39 -12.38 3.51
CA GLN A 126 -4.56 -13.34 2.78
C GLN A 126 -3.05 -13.05 2.89
N LEU A 127 -2.65 -11.92 3.50
CA LEU A 127 -1.25 -11.55 3.67
C LEU A 127 -0.68 -12.21 4.93
N PRO A 128 0.16 -13.25 4.80
CA PRO A 128 0.48 -14.12 5.93
C PRO A 128 1.39 -13.48 6.98
N LYS A 129 2.15 -12.44 6.60
CA LYS A 129 3.12 -11.77 7.49
C LYS A 129 2.72 -10.35 7.87
N LEU A 130 1.54 -9.89 7.48
CA LEU A 130 1.11 -8.52 7.75
C LEU A 130 0.93 -8.30 9.26
N THR A 131 1.79 -7.48 9.84
CA THR A 131 1.81 -7.15 11.27
C THR A 131 1.48 -5.67 11.51
N ILE A 132 1.72 -4.80 10.53
CA ILE A 132 1.47 -3.35 10.64
C ILE A 132 0.61 -2.89 9.47
N LEU A 133 -0.57 -2.35 9.78
CA LEU A 133 -1.48 -1.76 8.82
C LEU A 133 -1.73 -0.29 9.16
N CYS A 134 -1.45 0.59 8.21
CA CYS A 134 -1.73 2.02 8.31
C CYS A 134 -2.74 2.43 7.24
N LEU A 135 -3.95 2.80 7.65
CA LEU A 135 -5.01 3.34 6.80
C LEU A 135 -5.08 4.85 6.99
N GLY A 136 -4.40 5.60 6.13
CA GLY A 136 -4.33 7.05 6.17
C GLY A 136 -5.53 7.75 5.53
N LEU A 137 -5.47 9.08 5.48
CA LEU A 137 -6.47 9.96 4.86
C LEU A 137 -6.96 9.45 3.50
N ARG A 138 -8.28 9.34 3.32
CA ARG A 138 -8.90 8.89 2.05
C ARG A 138 -8.38 7.53 1.54
N SER A 139 -7.99 6.62 2.44
CA SER A 139 -7.64 5.24 2.09
C SER A 139 -8.84 4.47 1.51
N PHE A 140 -10.04 4.77 2.01
CA PHE A 140 -11.33 4.34 1.47
C PHE A 140 -12.14 5.52 0.93
N ASP A 141 -13.13 5.23 0.09
CA ASP A 141 -14.08 6.23 -0.40
C ASP A 141 -14.95 6.79 0.74
N GLU A 142 -15.53 7.97 0.49
CA GLU A 142 -16.31 8.72 1.49
C GLU A 142 -17.56 7.96 1.93
N GLY A 143 -17.80 7.93 3.24
CA GLY A 143 -18.95 7.24 3.83
C GLY A 143 -18.70 5.77 4.15
N THR A 144 -17.49 5.25 3.93
CA THR A 144 -17.18 3.83 4.15
C THR A 144 -17.33 3.44 5.62
N GLU A 145 -18.11 2.41 5.90
CA GLU A 145 -18.14 1.71 7.19
C GLU A 145 -17.18 0.51 7.08
N LEU A 146 -16.14 0.47 7.92
CA LEU A 146 -15.17 -0.62 7.94
C LEU A 146 -15.58 -1.66 8.96
N HIS A 147 -15.71 -2.91 8.52
CA HIS A 147 -16.12 -4.03 9.36
C HIS A 147 -15.02 -5.08 9.41
N PHE A 148 -14.34 -5.20 10.54
CA PHE A 148 -13.40 -6.30 10.81
C PHE A 148 -14.17 -7.42 11.50
N LEU A 149 -14.46 -8.49 10.78
CA LEU A 149 -15.19 -9.65 11.29
C LEU A 149 -14.29 -10.57 12.12
N GLU A 150 -14.89 -11.47 12.90
CA GLU A 150 -14.18 -12.51 13.66
C GLU A 150 -13.11 -13.20 12.80
N GLY A 151 -11.91 -13.37 13.36
CA GLY A 151 -10.80 -14.02 12.67
C GLY A 151 -10.14 -13.19 11.56
N SER A 152 -10.56 -11.94 11.34
CA SER A 152 -9.83 -11.02 10.45
C SER A 152 -8.46 -10.66 11.02
N LEU A 153 -7.46 -10.51 10.13
CA LEU A 153 -6.16 -9.92 10.41
C LEU A 153 -5.45 -10.52 11.63
N ARG A 154 -5.40 -11.86 11.70
CA ARG A 154 -4.90 -12.60 12.88
C ARG A 154 -3.48 -12.28 13.32
N ASN A 155 -2.60 -11.90 12.39
CA ASN A 155 -1.20 -11.62 12.69
C ASN A 155 -0.93 -10.12 12.93
N LEU A 156 -1.97 -9.28 12.89
CA LEU A 156 -1.80 -7.84 13.03
C LEU A 156 -1.46 -7.47 14.47
N LEU A 157 -0.36 -6.74 14.63
CA LEU A 157 0.14 -6.23 15.92
C LEU A 157 -0.13 -4.73 16.08
N ALA A 158 -0.09 -3.98 14.98
CA ALA A 158 -0.33 -2.54 14.99
C ALA A 158 -1.32 -2.11 13.90
N LEU A 159 -2.32 -1.33 14.30
CA LEU A 159 -3.30 -0.70 13.43
C LEU A 159 -3.29 0.82 13.63
N GLU A 160 -3.05 1.55 12.55
CA GLU A 160 -3.15 3.01 12.50
C GLU A 160 -4.30 3.41 11.58
N LEU A 161 -5.22 4.22 12.10
CA LEU A 161 -6.41 4.70 11.38
C LEU A 161 -6.46 6.23 11.40
N GLU A 162 -6.54 6.83 10.22
CA GLU A 162 -6.92 8.23 10.04
C GLU A 162 -8.38 8.29 9.57
N LEU A 163 -9.31 8.61 10.49
CA LEU A 163 -10.76 8.64 10.23
C LEU A 163 -11.22 9.95 9.56
N TYR A 164 -10.30 10.80 9.13
CA TYR A 164 -10.64 12.04 8.45
C TYR A 164 -11.01 11.76 6.98
N LYS A 165 -12.19 12.24 6.54
CA LYS A 165 -12.63 12.26 5.13
C LYS A 165 -12.43 10.91 4.41
N GLY A 166 -13.35 9.97 4.61
CA GLY A 166 -13.30 8.65 3.99
C GLY A 166 -14.11 7.66 4.82
N ILE A 167 -13.47 7.13 5.85
CA ILE A 167 -14.06 6.19 6.80
C ILE A 167 -15.04 6.92 7.71
N LYS A 168 -16.30 6.52 7.66
CA LYS A 168 -17.39 7.02 8.51
C LYS A 168 -17.39 6.33 9.88
N GLU A 169 -17.20 5.02 9.87
CA GLU A 169 -17.32 4.18 11.06
C GLU A 169 -16.36 2.98 10.97
N VAL A 170 -15.90 2.49 12.12
CA VAL A 170 -15.10 1.27 12.22
C VAL A 170 -15.73 0.35 13.26
N LYS A 171 -16.16 -0.83 12.81
CA LYS A 171 -16.71 -1.90 13.66
C LYS A 171 -15.70 -3.02 13.74
N ILE A 172 -15.28 -3.34 14.95
CA ILE A 172 -14.39 -4.46 15.25
C ILE A 172 -15.23 -5.53 15.91
N GLY A 173 -15.47 -6.63 15.20
CA GLY A 173 -16.19 -7.78 15.71
C GLY A 173 -15.38 -8.51 16.78
N GLU A 174 -16.08 -9.23 17.65
CA GLU A 174 -15.45 -10.10 18.65
C GLU A 174 -14.48 -11.09 17.97
N GLY A 175 -13.27 -11.25 18.52
CA GLY A 175 -12.25 -12.13 17.96
C GLY A 175 -11.58 -11.63 16.66
N ALA A 176 -11.86 -10.41 16.19
CA ALA A 176 -11.07 -9.78 15.14
C ALA A 176 -9.71 -9.30 15.70
N MET A 177 -8.64 -9.43 14.89
CA MET A 177 -7.27 -9.00 15.25
C MET A 177 -6.83 -9.44 16.66
N PRO A 178 -6.88 -10.75 16.99
CA PRO A 178 -6.64 -11.26 18.34
C PRO A 178 -5.25 -10.95 18.93
N ASN A 179 -4.27 -10.60 18.10
CA ASN A 179 -2.90 -10.27 18.51
C ASN A 179 -2.59 -8.76 18.49
N LEU A 180 -3.61 -7.90 18.39
CA LEU A 180 -3.40 -6.46 18.29
C LEU A 180 -2.83 -5.90 19.60
N GLU A 181 -1.65 -5.29 19.52
CA GLU A 181 -0.93 -4.68 20.66
C GLU A 181 -1.08 -3.15 20.67
N LEU A 182 -1.18 -2.54 19.49
CA LEU A 182 -1.26 -1.09 19.33
C LEU A 182 -2.36 -0.68 18.36
N MET A 183 -3.27 0.16 18.83
CA MET A 183 -4.25 0.83 17.98
C MET A 183 -4.09 2.35 18.11
N LEU A 184 -3.76 3.01 17.01
CA LEU A 184 -3.68 4.45 16.91
C LEU A 184 -4.83 4.95 16.05
N VAL A 185 -5.67 5.81 16.62
CA VAL A 185 -6.78 6.42 15.90
C VAL A 185 -6.63 7.93 15.94
N SER A 186 -6.62 8.55 14.76
CA SER A 186 -6.66 10.00 14.62
C SER A 186 -7.93 10.38 13.85
N GLY A 187 -8.76 11.23 14.46
CA GLY A 187 -10.09 11.56 13.93
C GLY A 187 -11.13 11.70 15.02
N ARG A 188 -12.38 11.97 14.61
CA ARG A 188 -13.51 11.93 15.54
C ARG A 188 -13.90 10.48 15.78
N VAL A 189 -13.72 10.01 17.01
CA VAL A 189 -14.27 8.73 17.48
C VAL A 189 -15.57 9.05 18.20
N VAL A 190 -16.68 8.47 17.76
CA VAL A 190 -17.94 8.49 18.51
C VAL A 190 -17.99 7.20 19.31
N VAL A 191 -17.95 7.32 20.63
CA VAL A 191 -18.16 6.18 21.53
C VAL A 191 -19.64 6.20 21.91
N GLU A 192 -20.42 5.27 21.37
CA GLU A 192 -21.79 5.03 21.84
C GLU A 192 -21.70 4.03 23.01
N GLY A 193 -22.28 4.41 24.16
CA GLY A 193 -22.29 3.65 25.40
C GLY A 193 -23.63 3.00 25.69
#